data_AF-A0AAD2GWH2-F1
#
_entry.id   AF-A0AAD2GWH2-F1
#
_cell.length_a   1.000
_cell.length_b   1.000
_cell.length_c   1.000
_cell.angle_alpha   90.00
_cell.angle_beta   90.00
_cell.angle_gamma   90.00
#
_symmetry.space_group_name_H-M   'P 1'
#
loop_
_entity.id
_entity.type
_entity.pdbx_description
1 polymer ?
#
loop_
_entity_poly.entity_id
_entity_poly.type
_entity_poly.pdbx_seq_one_letter_code
_entity_poly.pdbx_strand_id
1 'polypeptide(L)'
;MLAASEPDADSNENSVSATASAVQTRVTRFTASVSNASDQTEASTIRSLARSTDREATRALSQRSGSSSSSAVVLGAATWSPDKRHERTLSLGAPSTPPSSPQLRSKRSHPGWRSPDEADFARLRKVASVGDVPTCEQILFFRIYPKAMDALFTQDEAAMQFVCDPAVAEPGTLSVVLSAALGSGSFKDAYEGFLTLVRPSTSPTGLGSTVNQRVAAKRMIDTKASRRDTVGIRRFSPAVELEQSICEGNLLLWATSLFDLTDTFVRHQLSKLGEPPSNLVIPDIRFVEGGVAQVHDTVTGTNVVRASSLRRSFIIEELIPSRFVKFVHNRAAVPHLDPDHPSYHIALYLCFTQHVQYVYTGRSMFLSDYQGSESLLTDPQIMTTPEIAKQRGTPMFGGGNVSELFNVFCNQHVCSDYCRFFGLKPLAQVPV
;
A
#
# COMPACT_ATOMS: atom_id res chain seq x y z
N MET A 1 -18.79 -7.75 -60.61
CA MET A 1 -19.93 -7.07 -59.96
C MET A 1 -20.44 -7.95 -58.84
N LEU A 2 -19.94 -7.78 -57.62
CA LEU A 2 -20.49 -8.41 -56.42
C LEU A 2 -20.41 -7.36 -55.31
N ALA A 3 -21.58 -7.00 -54.77
CA ALA A 3 -21.77 -6.03 -53.71
C ALA A 3 -21.64 -6.72 -52.35
N ALA A 4 -21.04 -6.00 -51.40
CA ALA A 4 -20.88 -6.37 -50.00
C ALA A 4 -22.12 -6.00 -49.19
N SER A 5 -22.42 -6.82 -48.17
CA SER A 5 -23.38 -6.52 -47.10
C SER A 5 -22.63 -6.45 -45.77
N GLU A 6 -22.78 -5.34 -45.05
CA GLU A 6 -22.25 -5.08 -43.70
C GLU A 6 -23.09 -5.77 -42.61
N PRO A 7 -22.52 -6.10 -41.43
CA PRO A 7 -23.28 -6.57 -40.29
C PRO A 7 -23.59 -5.47 -39.25
N ASP A 8 -24.82 -5.53 -38.74
CA ASP A 8 -25.38 -4.67 -37.69
C ASP A 8 -24.67 -4.79 -36.34
N ALA A 9 -24.37 -3.64 -35.75
CA ALA A 9 -23.83 -3.47 -34.41
C ALA A 9 -24.85 -2.73 -33.55
N ASP A 10 -25.76 -3.43 -32.86
CA ASP A 10 -26.65 -2.82 -31.87
C ASP A 10 -27.25 -3.85 -30.88
N SER A 11 -26.42 -4.47 -30.04
CA SER A 11 -26.95 -5.30 -28.94
C SER A 11 -26.16 -5.30 -27.62
N ASN A 12 -25.16 -4.42 -27.43
CA ASN A 12 -24.27 -4.51 -26.26
C ASN A 12 -24.46 -3.42 -25.17
N GLU A 13 -25.35 -2.44 -25.34
CA GLU A 13 -25.46 -1.33 -24.38
C GLU A 13 -26.32 -1.62 -23.15
N ASN A 14 -27.25 -2.58 -23.20
CA ASN A 14 -28.15 -2.87 -22.07
C ASN A 14 -27.51 -3.74 -20.97
N SER A 15 -26.36 -4.38 -21.23
CA SER A 15 -25.66 -5.22 -20.24
C SER A 15 -24.76 -4.39 -19.29
N VAL A 16 -24.31 -3.21 -19.71
CA VAL A 16 -23.35 -2.41 -18.93
C VAL A 16 -24.08 -1.57 -17.86
N SER A 17 -25.28 -1.09 -18.18
CA SER A 17 -26.10 -0.25 -17.30
C SER A 17 -26.62 -0.99 -16.05
N ALA A 18 -27.06 -2.25 -16.21
CA ALA A 18 -27.53 -3.08 -15.09
C ALA A 18 -26.40 -3.42 -14.08
N THR A 19 -25.17 -3.57 -14.58
CA THR A 19 -24.00 -3.89 -13.77
C THR A 19 -23.53 -2.67 -12.96
N ALA A 20 -23.57 -1.47 -13.55
CA ALA A 20 -23.27 -0.22 -12.86
C ALA A 20 -24.25 0.08 -11.71
N SER A 21 -25.56 -0.15 -11.94
CA SER A 21 -26.61 0.07 -10.92
C SER A 21 -26.49 -0.88 -9.71
N ALA A 22 -26.08 -2.14 -9.96
CA ALA A 22 -25.85 -3.12 -8.89
C ALA A 22 -24.61 -2.82 -8.05
N VAL A 23 -23.56 -2.24 -8.65
CA VAL A 23 -22.36 -1.74 -7.95
C VAL A 23 -22.70 -0.49 -7.12
N GLN A 24 -23.46 0.46 -7.68
CA GLN A 24 -23.91 1.69 -7.01
C GLN A 24 -24.72 1.41 -5.74
N THR A 25 -25.64 0.42 -5.78
CA THR A 25 -26.49 0.06 -4.64
C THR A 25 -25.69 -0.63 -3.52
N ARG A 26 -24.55 -1.26 -3.84
CA ARG A 26 -23.76 -2.05 -2.89
C ARG A 26 -22.61 -1.26 -2.27
N VAL A 27 -22.01 -0.32 -2.99
CA VAL A 27 -21.02 0.63 -2.43
C VAL A 27 -21.68 1.56 -1.40
N THR A 28 -22.93 1.97 -1.63
CA THR A 28 -23.73 2.73 -0.66
C THR A 28 -23.99 1.95 0.64
N ARG A 29 -24.02 0.60 0.59
CA ARG A 29 -24.09 -0.24 1.81
C ARG A 29 -22.75 -0.34 2.54
N PHE A 30 -21.62 -0.28 1.84
CA PHE A 30 -20.29 -0.26 2.46
C PHE A 30 -20.07 1.04 3.24
N THR A 31 -20.38 2.21 2.65
CA THR A 31 -20.31 3.50 3.35
C THR A 31 -21.33 3.63 4.49
N ALA A 32 -22.52 3.03 4.34
CA ALA A 32 -23.51 2.94 5.42
C ALA A 32 -23.08 1.97 6.55
N SER A 33 -22.35 0.89 6.24
CA SER A 33 -21.79 -0.04 7.24
C SER A 33 -20.72 0.62 8.11
N VAL A 34 -19.91 1.50 7.53
CA VAL A 34 -18.95 2.35 8.28
C VAL A 34 -19.70 3.37 9.15
N SER A 35 -20.90 3.78 8.73
CA SER A 35 -21.75 4.73 9.48
C SER A 35 -22.57 4.09 10.61
N ASN A 36 -22.76 2.76 10.58
CA ASN A 36 -23.56 1.99 11.55
C ASN A 36 -22.73 1.23 12.60
N ALA A 37 -21.41 1.43 12.64
CA ALA A 37 -20.60 0.97 13.77
C ALA A 37 -21.10 1.66 15.06
N SER A 38 -21.36 0.86 16.10
CA SER A 38 -22.07 1.24 17.33
C SER A 38 -21.37 2.25 18.25
N ASP A 39 -20.32 2.91 17.78
CA ASP A 39 -19.58 3.95 18.51
C ASP A 39 -19.60 5.24 17.66
N GLN A 40 -20.70 6.00 17.73
CA GLN A 40 -20.84 7.32 17.06
C GLN A 40 -19.70 8.30 17.45
N THR A 41 -19.07 8.06 18.61
CA THR A 41 -17.88 8.73 19.13
C THR A 41 -16.62 8.45 18.30
N GLU A 42 -16.43 7.23 17.79
CA GLU A 42 -15.27 6.87 16.98
C GLU A 42 -15.43 7.41 15.55
N ALA A 43 -16.62 7.28 14.95
CA ALA A 43 -16.91 7.82 13.62
C ALA A 43 -16.88 9.36 13.54
N SER A 44 -17.21 10.06 14.63
CA SER A 44 -17.06 11.52 14.71
C SER A 44 -15.59 11.93 14.89
N THR A 45 -14.79 11.14 15.62
CA THR A 45 -13.35 11.33 15.76
C THR A 45 -12.62 11.11 14.43
N ILE A 46 -12.97 10.07 13.66
CA ILE A 46 -12.45 9.83 12.30
C ILE A 46 -12.75 11.04 11.39
N ARG A 47 -13.99 11.53 11.40
CA ARG A 47 -14.40 12.70 10.61
C ARG A 47 -13.72 13.99 11.09
N SER A 48 -13.48 14.13 12.38
CA SER A 48 -12.76 15.28 12.95
C SER A 48 -11.27 15.26 12.62
N LEU A 49 -10.64 14.08 12.65
CA LEU A 49 -9.24 13.89 12.29
C LEU A 49 -9.01 14.21 10.81
N ALA A 50 -9.84 13.68 9.92
CA ALA A 50 -9.77 13.94 8.48
C ALA A 50 -9.93 15.44 8.15
N ARG A 51 -10.84 16.14 8.85
CA ARG A 51 -11.02 17.60 8.68
C ARG A 51 -9.87 18.42 9.24
N SER A 52 -9.09 17.90 10.18
CA SER A 52 -7.92 18.60 10.75
C SER A 52 -6.74 18.55 9.79
N THR A 53 -6.48 17.38 9.20
CA THR A 53 -5.41 17.20 8.20
C THR A 53 -5.65 18.03 6.94
N ASP A 54 -6.91 18.13 6.49
CA ASP A 54 -7.26 18.95 5.34
C ASP A 54 -7.05 20.46 5.62
N ARG A 55 -7.28 20.92 6.86
CA ARG A 55 -7.01 22.31 7.26
C ARG A 55 -5.52 22.63 7.32
N GLU A 56 -4.67 21.70 7.75
CA GLU A 56 -3.21 21.90 7.78
C GLU A 56 -2.60 21.85 6.36
N ALA A 57 -3.02 20.90 5.53
CA ALA A 57 -2.62 20.83 4.12
C ALA A 57 -3.12 22.06 3.33
N THR A 58 -4.37 22.47 3.54
CA THR A 58 -4.92 23.69 2.95
C THR A 58 -4.24 24.96 3.49
N ARG A 59 -3.74 24.99 4.73
CA ARG A 59 -2.93 26.12 5.24
C ARG A 59 -1.55 26.17 4.58
N ALA A 60 -0.91 25.03 4.38
CA ALA A 60 0.37 24.94 3.67
C ALA A 60 0.24 25.35 2.19
N LEU A 61 -0.93 25.11 1.57
CA LEU A 61 -1.25 25.53 0.21
C LEU A 61 -1.75 26.99 0.14
N SER A 62 -2.50 27.48 1.12
CA SER A 62 -3.07 28.83 1.14
C SER A 62 -2.04 29.90 1.47
N GLN A 63 -0.95 29.58 2.19
CA GLN A 63 0.21 30.46 2.33
C GLN A 63 0.98 30.67 1.00
N ARG A 64 0.64 29.96 -0.09
CA ARG A 64 1.26 30.09 -1.42
C ARG A 64 0.47 30.94 -2.42
N SER A 65 -0.72 31.43 -2.08
CA SER A 65 -1.53 32.23 -3.01
C SER A 65 -2.17 33.43 -2.31
N GLY A 66 -1.57 34.61 -2.48
CA GLY A 66 -2.14 35.87 -2.02
C GLY A 66 -3.23 36.40 -2.95
N SER A 67 -4.28 36.96 -2.34
CA SER A 67 -5.43 37.70 -2.90
C SER A 67 -6.43 36.86 -3.72
N SER A 68 -7.75 36.93 -3.55
CA SER A 68 -8.61 38.06 -3.17
C SER A 68 -9.94 37.58 -2.54
N SER A 69 -10.65 38.53 -1.94
CA SER A 69 -11.92 38.47 -1.22
C SER A 69 -13.14 37.98 -2.01
N SER A 70 -14.08 37.27 -1.35
CA SER A 70 -15.42 37.81 -1.00
C SER A 70 -16.42 36.76 -0.46
N SER A 71 -17.18 37.23 0.54
CA SER A 71 -18.57 36.93 0.91
C SER A 71 -19.02 35.54 1.37
N ALA A 72 -19.43 35.53 2.64
CA ALA A 72 -20.19 34.49 3.32
C ALA A 72 -21.68 34.51 2.93
N VAL A 73 -22.28 33.32 2.85
CA VAL A 73 -23.72 33.12 2.89
C VAL A 73 -24.04 32.13 4.01
N VAL A 74 -24.91 32.58 4.92
CA VAL A 74 -25.44 31.85 6.07
C VAL A 74 -26.76 31.21 5.69
N LEU A 75 -26.88 29.89 5.77
CA LEU A 75 -28.10 29.09 5.90
C LEU A 75 -27.67 27.81 6.63
N GLY A 76 -28.31 27.27 7.65
CA GLY A 76 -29.69 27.32 8.13
C GLY A 76 -29.92 25.90 8.70
N ALA A 77 -29.92 25.76 10.03
CA ALA A 77 -30.02 24.47 10.70
C ALA A 77 -31.44 23.90 10.60
N ALA A 78 -31.56 22.63 10.24
CA ALA A 78 -32.80 21.86 10.38
C ALA A 78 -32.55 20.71 11.36
N THR A 79 -33.24 20.79 12.49
CA THR A 79 -33.32 19.78 13.54
C THR A 79 -34.20 18.61 13.11
N TRP A 80 -33.75 17.38 13.34
CA TRP A 80 -34.54 16.17 13.16
C TRP A 80 -34.67 15.42 14.49
N SER A 81 -35.91 15.18 14.93
CA SER A 81 -36.27 14.39 16.11
C SER A 81 -36.39 12.90 15.75
N PRO A 82 -35.97 11.96 16.63
CA PRO A 82 -36.16 10.54 16.38
C PRO A 82 -37.49 10.05 16.92
N ASP A 83 -38.19 9.27 16.09
CA ASP A 83 -39.42 8.56 16.45
C ASP A 83 -39.13 7.12 16.92
N LYS A 84 -40.08 6.60 17.70
CA LYS A 84 -39.95 5.49 18.64
C LYS A 84 -40.15 4.08 18.04
N ARG A 85 -39.58 3.09 18.77
CA ARG A 85 -40.04 1.70 19.01
C ARG A 85 -39.95 0.67 17.86
N HIS A 86 -39.22 -0.41 18.14
CA HIS A 86 -39.86 -1.67 18.54
C HIS A 86 -38.86 -2.62 19.21
N GLU A 87 -39.07 -2.91 20.50
CA GLU A 87 -38.45 -4.02 21.23
C GLU A 87 -39.10 -5.33 20.81
N ARG A 88 -38.29 -6.36 20.50
CA ARG A 88 -38.70 -7.76 20.53
C ARG A 88 -37.80 -8.53 21.47
N THR A 89 -38.42 -8.94 22.56
CA THR A 89 -37.96 -9.91 23.55
C THR A 89 -37.76 -11.28 22.88
N LEU A 90 -36.59 -11.89 23.03
CA LEU A 90 -36.39 -13.31 22.79
C LEU A 90 -35.66 -13.94 23.98
N SER A 91 -36.18 -15.12 24.32
CA SER A 91 -36.02 -15.90 25.52
C SER A 91 -34.66 -16.59 25.67
N LEU A 92 -34.23 -16.67 26.92
CA LEU A 92 -33.07 -17.42 27.41
C LEU A 92 -33.29 -18.93 27.34
N GLY A 93 -32.37 -19.65 26.71
CA GLY A 93 -32.19 -21.10 26.82
C GLY A 93 -30.81 -21.41 27.42
N ALA A 94 -30.78 -22.29 28.43
CA ALA A 94 -29.62 -22.65 29.24
C ALA A 94 -28.65 -23.62 28.51
N PRO A 95 -27.41 -23.81 29.02
CA PRO A 95 -26.26 -24.29 28.24
C PRO A 95 -26.12 -25.81 28.25
N SER A 96 -25.64 -26.37 27.14
CA SER A 96 -25.15 -27.75 27.05
C SER A 96 -23.62 -27.75 26.92
N THR A 97 -23.01 -28.73 27.60
CA THR A 97 -21.57 -28.99 27.75
C THR A 97 -20.81 -29.12 26.41
N PRO A 98 -19.53 -28.67 26.33
CA PRO A 98 -18.77 -28.72 25.09
C PRO A 98 -18.21 -30.14 24.81
N PRO A 99 -18.25 -30.61 23.55
CA PRO A 99 -17.53 -31.80 23.15
C PRO A 99 -16.02 -31.51 23.02
N SER A 100 -15.22 -32.48 23.46
CA SER A 100 -13.76 -32.52 23.39
C SER A 100 -13.21 -32.30 21.98
N SER A 101 -12.17 -31.47 21.90
CA SER A 101 -11.50 -31.01 20.68
C SER A 101 -10.94 -32.17 19.83
N PRO A 102 -11.17 -32.19 18.51
CA PRO A 102 -10.49 -33.13 17.63
C PRO A 102 -9.01 -32.76 17.52
N GLN A 103 -8.12 -33.71 17.80
CA GLN A 103 -6.69 -33.55 17.58
C GLN A 103 -6.43 -33.28 16.08
N LEU A 104 -6.05 -32.04 15.78
CA LEU A 104 -5.55 -31.61 14.47
C LEU A 104 -4.23 -32.35 14.19
N ARG A 105 -4.31 -33.40 13.38
CA ARG A 105 -3.13 -34.02 12.75
C ARG A 105 -2.37 -32.95 11.97
N SER A 106 -1.12 -32.70 12.35
CA SER A 106 -0.21 -31.76 11.68
C SER A 106 -0.06 -32.16 10.21
N LYS A 107 -0.64 -31.38 9.30
CA LYS A 107 -0.39 -31.50 7.87
C LYS A 107 1.10 -31.21 7.63
N ARG A 108 1.75 -32.10 6.87
CA ARG A 108 3.16 -32.00 6.46
C ARG A 108 3.46 -30.58 5.99
N SER A 109 4.44 -29.95 6.66
CA SER A 109 4.99 -28.65 6.28
C SER A 109 5.42 -28.68 4.82
N HIS A 110 4.88 -27.77 4.01
CA HIS A 110 5.49 -27.40 2.73
C HIS A 110 6.98 -27.08 2.97
N PRO A 111 7.90 -27.40 2.04
CA PRO A 111 9.30 -27.02 2.16
C PRO A 111 9.37 -25.52 2.44
N GLY A 112 9.84 -25.19 3.63
CA GLY A 112 9.72 -23.86 4.23
C GLY A 112 10.42 -22.82 3.38
N TRP A 113 9.63 -21.98 2.72
CA TRP A 113 10.14 -20.72 2.22
C TRP A 113 10.61 -19.90 3.43
N ARG A 114 11.91 -19.61 3.46
CA ARG A 114 12.53 -18.71 4.44
C ARG A 114 12.94 -17.45 3.71
N SER A 115 12.72 -16.29 4.33
CA SER A 115 13.27 -15.04 3.80
C SER A 115 14.80 -15.17 3.71
N PRO A 116 15.44 -14.62 2.65
CA PRO A 116 16.88 -14.66 2.50
C PRO A 116 17.56 -14.06 3.74
N ASP A 117 18.49 -14.78 4.34
CA ASP A 117 19.29 -14.26 5.43
C ASP A 117 20.48 -13.44 4.90
N GLU A 118 21.23 -12.81 5.80
CA GLU A 118 22.41 -12.02 5.45
C GLU A 118 23.48 -12.83 4.68
N ALA A 119 23.56 -14.14 4.92
CA ALA A 119 24.47 -15.03 4.19
C ALA A 119 23.97 -15.31 2.76
N ASP A 120 22.65 -15.41 2.55
CA ASP A 120 22.05 -15.50 1.22
C ASP A 120 22.34 -14.23 0.39
N PHE A 121 22.24 -13.04 0.99
CA PHE A 121 22.63 -11.78 0.33
C PHE A 121 24.13 -11.72 0.01
N ALA A 122 25.00 -12.15 0.93
CA ALA A 122 26.44 -12.18 0.71
C ALA A 122 26.85 -13.13 -0.42
N ARG A 123 26.12 -14.23 -0.63
CA ARG A 123 26.34 -15.16 -1.75
C ARG A 123 25.97 -14.54 -3.10
N LEU A 124 24.85 -13.83 -3.18
CA LEU A 124 24.42 -13.16 -4.42
C LEU A 124 25.43 -12.10 -4.88
N ARG A 125 26.08 -11.39 -3.94
CA ARG A 125 27.13 -10.39 -4.26
C ARG A 125 28.39 -10.96 -4.90
N LYS A 126 28.72 -12.25 -4.70
CA LYS A 126 29.94 -12.86 -5.26
C LYS A 126 29.88 -13.18 -6.76
N VAL A 127 28.70 -13.07 -7.39
CA VAL A 127 28.51 -13.40 -8.82
C VAL A 127 28.74 -12.19 -9.74
N ALA A 128 29.03 -11.01 -9.19
CA ALA A 128 29.35 -9.81 -9.97
C ALA A 128 30.72 -9.97 -10.66
N SER A 129 30.73 -10.26 -11.96
CA SER A 129 31.93 -10.23 -12.77
C SER A 129 32.47 -8.80 -12.91
N VAL A 130 33.79 -8.66 -12.80
CA VAL A 130 34.53 -7.42 -13.02
C VAL A 130 34.36 -7.00 -14.49
N GLY A 131 33.50 -6.01 -14.76
CA GLY A 131 33.36 -5.45 -16.10
C GLY A 131 31.99 -4.87 -16.50
N ASP A 132 30.93 -5.01 -15.70
CA ASP A 132 29.61 -4.51 -16.10
C ASP A 132 29.53 -2.99 -16.03
N VAL A 133 29.54 -2.35 -17.20
CA VAL A 133 29.25 -0.92 -17.35
C VAL A 133 27.76 -0.71 -17.04
N PRO A 134 27.39 0.17 -16.08
CA PRO A 134 26.01 0.48 -15.79
C PRO A 134 25.29 0.92 -17.08
N THR A 135 24.14 0.31 -17.36
CA THR A 135 23.31 0.76 -18.49
C THR A 135 22.63 2.05 -18.09
N CYS A 136 22.99 3.16 -18.72
CA CYS A 136 22.33 4.46 -18.55
C CYS A 136 21.15 4.55 -19.51
N GLU A 137 19.95 4.64 -18.95
CA GLU A 137 18.68 4.61 -19.69
C GLU A 137 17.98 5.97 -19.60
N GLN A 138 17.37 6.42 -20.69
CA GLN A 138 16.43 7.53 -20.65
C GLN A 138 15.09 7.03 -20.10
N ILE A 139 14.50 7.76 -19.16
CA ILE A 139 13.27 7.37 -18.48
C ILE A 139 12.21 8.46 -18.46
N LEU A 140 10.96 8.02 -18.40
CA LEU A 140 9.85 8.80 -17.85
C LEU A 140 9.58 8.29 -16.44
N PHE A 141 9.77 9.14 -15.44
CA PHE A 141 9.56 8.80 -14.03
C PHE A 141 8.20 9.31 -13.54
N PHE A 142 7.42 8.41 -12.95
CA PHE A 142 6.10 8.70 -12.40
C PHE A 142 6.15 8.54 -10.89
N ARG A 143 6.22 9.66 -10.18
CA ARG A 143 6.34 9.67 -8.72
C ARG A 143 5.04 9.24 -8.04
N ILE A 144 5.17 8.50 -6.95
CA ILE A 144 4.06 8.13 -6.08
C ILE A 144 3.93 9.20 -4.99
N TYR A 145 2.78 9.87 -4.96
CA TYR A 145 2.44 10.83 -3.92
C TYR A 145 1.40 10.24 -2.98
N PRO A 146 1.65 10.17 -1.66
CA PRO A 146 0.63 9.71 -0.72
C PRO A 146 -0.60 10.60 -0.81
N LYS A 147 -1.76 9.97 -0.66
CA LYS A 147 -3.06 10.64 -0.62
C LYS A 147 -3.62 10.55 0.79
N ALA A 148 -4.37 11.56 1.23
CA ALA A 148 -5.14 11.43 2.45
C ALA A 148 -6.15 10.28 2.31
N MET A 149 -6.42 9.56 3.40
CA MET A 149 -7.27 8.36 3.35
C MET A 149 -8.70 8.67 2.90
N ASP A 150 -9.23 9.84 3.24
CA ASP A 150 -10.54 10.29 2.78
C ASP A 150 -10.63 10.44 1.25
N ALA A 151 -9.56 10.93 0.62
CA ALA A 151 -9.45 10.97 -0.84
C ALA A 151 -9.42 9.56 -1.46
N LEU A 152 -8.78 8.61 -0.80
CA LEU A 152 -8.72 7.20 -1.24
C LEU A 152 -10.02 6.41 -1.01
N PHE A 153 -10.90 6.88 -0.13
CA PHE A 153 -12.22 6.28 0.09
C PHE A 153 -13.34 6.96 -0.72
N THR A 154 -12.99 7.87 -1.63
CA THR A 154 -13.96 8.46 -2.55
C THR A 154 -14.49 7.43 -3.56
N GLN A 155 -15.59 7.76 -4.22
CA GLN A 155 -16.13 6.94 -5.31
C GLN A 155 -15.36 7.11 -6.63
N ASP A 156 -14.36 8.00 -6.67
CA ASP A 156 -13.55 8.25 -7.85
C ASP A 156 -12.43 7.21 -7.95
N GLU A 157 -12.56 6.28 -8.89
CA GLU A 157 -11.56 5.23 -9.10
C GLU A 157 -10.18 5.78 -9.49
N ALA A 158 -10.12 6.94 -10.16
CA ALA A 158 -8.85 7.58 -10.51
C ALA A 158 -8.14 8.12 -9.26
N ALA A 159 -8.90 8.58 -8.27
CA ALA A 159 -8.35 8.98 -6.98
C ALA A 159 -7.77 7.80 -6.20
N MET A 160 -8.33 6.59 -6.38
CA MET A 160 -7.91 5.37 -5.67
C MET A 160 -6.68 4.69 -6.24
N GLN A 161 -6.23 5.07 -7.43
CA GLN A 161 -5.18 4.35 -8.15
C GLN A 161 -3.94 5.22 -8.35
N PHE A 162 -2.80 4.54 -8.42
CA PHE A 162 -1.60 5.09 -9.00
C PHE A 162 -1.72 5.05 -10.53
N VAL A 163 -1.51 6.21 -11.17
CA VAL A 163 -1.65 6.36 -12.63
C VAL A 163 -0.36 6.95 -13.19
N CYS A 164 0.17 6.32 -14.24
CA CYS A 164 1.29 6.86 -15.00
C CYS A 164 0.79 7.88 -16.04
N ASP A 165 0.36 9.05 -15.60
CA ASP A 165 -0.11 10.13 -16.49
C ASP A 165 1.10 10.84 -17.14
N PRO A 166 1.25 10.82 -18.47
CA PRO A 166 2.34 11.48 -19.17
C PRO A 166 2.45 12.98 -18.89
N ALA A 167 1.35 13.65 -18.52
CA ALA A 167 1.35 15.08 -18.23
C ALA A 167 2.13 15.44 -16.96
N VAL A 168 2.29 14.48 -16.03
CA VAL A 168 3.03 14.65 -14.77
C VAL A 168 4.33 13.84 -14.73
N ALA A 169 4.73 13.24 -15.85
CA ALA A 169 5.97 12.48 -15.94
C ALA A 169 7.21 13.39 -15.79
N GLU A 170 8.15 12.96 -14.96
CA GLU A 170 9.44 13.61 -14.74
C GLU A 170 10.49 12.95 -15.65
N PRO A 171 10.94 13.60 -16.75
CA PRO A 171 11.97 13.01 -17.60
C PRO A 171 13.30 12.94 -16.87
N GLY A 172 14.09 11.91 -17.13
CA GLY A 172 15.37 11.71 -16.46
C GLY A 172 16.22 10.60 -17.07
N THR A 173 17.28 10.24 -16.35
CA THR A 173 18.11 9.09 -16.62
C THR A 173 18.20 8.17 -15.41
N LEU A 174 18.31 6.88 -15.69
CA LEU A 174 18.53 5.84 -14.68
C LEU A 174 19.70 4.97 -15.11
N SER A 175 20.76 4.95 -14.31
CA SER A 175 21.86 4.00 -14.46
C SER A 175 21.67 2.85 -13.49
N VAL A 176 21.54 1.61 -13.96
CA VAL A 176 21.36 0.43 -13.10
C VAL A 176 22.59 -0.46 -13.16
N VAL A 177 23.08 -0.86 -11.99
CA VAL A 177 24.22 -1.78 -11.85
C VAL A 177 23.69 -3.20 -11.67
N LEU A 178 23.44 -3.90 -12.77
CA LEU A 178 22.81 -5.24 -12.75
C LEU A 178 23.64 -6.30 -12.01
N SER A 179 24.96 -6.12 -11.95
CA SER A 179 25.86 -6.97 -11.17
C SER A 179 25.76 -6.73 -9.66
N ALA A 180 25.29 -5.56 -9.23
CA ALA A 180 25.12 -5.19 -7.83
C ALA A 180 23.67 -5.45 -7.38
N ALA A 181 23.30 -6.73 -7.34
CA ALA A 181 22.02 -7.14 -6.77
C ALA A 181 21.95 -6.75 -5.28
N LEU A 182 20.96 -5.92 -4.94
CA LEU A 182 20.60 -5.61 -3.55
C LEU A 182 19.84 -6.77 -2.92
N GLY A 183 19.07 -7.50 -3.72
CA GLY A 183 18.26 -8.62 -3.26
C GLY A 183 17.44 -9.27 -4.35
N SER A 184 16.95 -10.47 -4.08
CA SER A 184 15.98 -11.18 -4.93
C SER A 184 14.83 -11.69 -4.06
N GLY A 185 13.62 -11.28 -4.39
CA GLY A 185 12.39 -11.72 -3.76
C GLY A 185 11.62 -12.70 -4.64
N SER A 186 10.43 -13.12 -4.19
CA SER A 186 9.58 -14.05 -4.93
C SER A 186 8.95 -13.45 -6.20
N PHE A 187 8.95 -12.12 -6.35
CA PHE A 187 8.26 -11.42 -7.44
C PHE A 187 9.11 -10.35 -8.13
N LYS A 188 10.22 -9.93 -7.50
CA LYS A 188 11.08 -8.87 -7.99
C LYS A 188 12.53 -9.08 -7.57
N ASP A 189 13.43 -8.60 -8.41
CA ASP A 189 14.83 -8.38 -8.04
C ASP A 189 15.06 -6.90 -7.79
N ALA A 190 15.96 -6.58 -6.87
CA ALA A 190 16.37 -5.23 -6.56
C ALA A 190 17.85 -5.04 -6.92
N TYR A 191 18.15 -3.93 -7.58
CA TYR A 191 19.48 -3.54 -8.00
C TYR A 191 19.81 -2.15 -7.48
N GLU A 192 21.08 -1.88 -7.24
CA GLU A 192 21.51 -0.51 -7.02
C GLU A 192 21.43 0.27 -8.34
N GLY A 193 20.89 1.47 -8.27
CA GLY A 193 20.82 2.39 -9.39
C GLY A 193 21.13 3.82 -9.01
N PHE A 194 21.25 4.66 -10.02
CA PHE A 194 21.50 6.09 -9.89
C PHE A 194 20.50 6.86 -10.76
N LEU A 195 19.69 7.68 -10.10
CA LEU A 195 18.62 8.47 -10.70
C LEU A 195 19.08 9.91 -10.91
N THR A 196 18.86 10.46 -12.11
CA THR A 196 19.00 11.89 -12.38
C THR A 196 17.77 12.39 -13.11
N LEU A 197 16.97 13.26 -12.49
CA LEU A 197 15.81 13.89 -13.13
C LEU A 197 16.22 15.22 -13.78
N VAL A 198 15.66 15.52 -14.96
CA VAL A 198 15.99 16.75 -15.73
C VAL A 198 15.60 18.00 -14.97
N ARG A 199 14.48 17.94 -14.25
CA ARG A 199 14.06 18.97 -13.30
C ARG A 199 14.03 18.30 -11.93
N PRO A 200 14.97 18.61 -11.03
CA PRO A 200 14.89 18.15 -9.66
C PRO A 200 13.52 18.52 -9.09
N SER A 201 12.99 17.67 -8.23
CA SER A 201 11.75 17.97 -7.50
C SER A 201 11.86 19.37 -6.90
N THR A 202 10.75 20.12 -6.91
CA THR A 202 10.69 21.42 -6.21
C THR A 202 10.90 21.27 -4.70
N SER A 203 10.76 20.06 -4.17
CA SER A 203 11.18 19.72 -2.83
C SER A 203 12.71 19.66 -2.75
N PRO A 204 13.34 20.39 -1.81
CA PRO A 204 14.80 20.33 -1.59
C PRO A 204 15.25 18.97 -1.03
N THR A 205 14.31 18.09 -0.69
CA THR A 205 14.54 16.77 -0.10
C THR A 205 13.68 15.71 -0.80
N GLY A 206 14.06 14.44 -0.67
CA GLY A 206 13.32 13.31 -1.22
C GLY A 206 13.96 12.69 -2.47
N LEU A 207 13.24 11.77 -3.09
CA LEU A 207 13.69 11.00 -4.25
C LEU A 207 13.84 11.91 -5.49
N GLY A 208 14.93 11.80 -6.24
CA GLY A 208 15.23 12.67 -7.38
C GLY A 208 15.48 14.15 -7.03
N SER A 209 15.75 14.48 -5.76
CA SER A 209 16.11 15.86 -5.35
C SER A 209 17.56 16.20 -5.70
N THR A 210 18.41 15.19 -5.93
CA THR A 210 19.82 15.35 -6.28
C THR A 210 20.16 14.64 -7.58
N VAL A 211 21.18 15.13 -8.27
CA VAL A 211 21.74 14.46 -9.46
C VAL A 211 22.44 13.18 -9.02
N ASN A 212 22.28 12.11 -9.83
CA ASN A 212 22.92 10.82 -9.58
C ASN A 212 22.57 10.24 -8.19
N GLN A 213 21.34 10.46 -7.74
CA GLN A 213 20.87 9.96 -6.45
C GLN A 213 20.85 8.44 -6.44
N ARG A 214 21.45 7.83 -5.41
CA ARG A 214 21.42 6.37 -5.22
C ARG A 214 20.00 5.91 -4.91
N VAL A 215 19.56 4.89 -5.62
CA VAL A 215 18.20 4.34 -5.55
C VAL A 215 18.23 2.81 -5.54
N ALA A 216 17.15 2.21 -5.03
CA ALA A 216 16.85 0.80 -5.30
C ALA A 216 15.98 0.74 -6.57
N ALA A 217 16.51 0.13 -7.63
CA ALA A 217 15.79 -0.10 -8.88
C ALA A 217 15.32 -1.56 -8.93
N LYS A 218 14.01 -1.77 -8.82
CA LYS A 218 13.40 -3.10 -8.75
C LYS A 218 12.73 -3.48 -10.07
N ARG A 219 12.86 -4.75 -10.45
CA ARG A 219 12.28 -5.32 -11.67
C ARG A 219 11.50 -6.58 -11.37
N MET A 220 10.35 -6.72 -12.02
CA MET A 220 9.50 -7.89 -11.85
C MET A 220 10.13 -9.14 -12.49
N ILE A 221 9.87 -10.30 -11.90
CA ILE A 221 10.34 -11.61 -12.39
C ILE A 221 9.15 -12.54 -12.67
N ASP A 222 9.23 -13.30 -13.77
CA ASP A 222 8.26 -14.34 -14.10
C ASP A 222 8.66 -15.66 -13.44
N THR A 223 8.25 -15.85 -12.20
CA THR A 223 8.53 -17.08 -11.45
C THR A 223 7.75 -18.30 -11.92
N LYS A 224 6.64 -18.10 -12.66
CA LYS A 224 5.86 -19.22 -13.21
C LYS A 224 6.61 -19.87 -14.36
N ALA A 225 7.26 -19.07 -15.19
CA ALA A 225 8.06 -19.58 -16.30
C ALA A 225 9.37 -20.25 -15.84
N SER A 226 9.92 -19.87 -14.69
CA SER A 226 11.16 -20.46 -14.14
C SER A 226 11.03 -21.90 -13.65
N ARG A 227 9.81 -22.45 -13.53
CA ARG A 227 9.60 -23.85 -13.09
C ARG A 227 9.89 -24.91 -14.17
N ARG A 228 10.15 -24.50 -15.41
CA ARG A 228 10.50 -25.40 -16.52
C ARG A 228 11.98 -25.27 -16.83
N ASP A 229 12.84 -26.09 -16.21
CA ASP A 229 14.24 -26.48 -16.50
C ASP A 229 15.26 -25.49 -17.13
N THR A 230 14.91 -24.24 -17.45
CA THR A 230 15.85 -23.23 -17.92
C THR A 230 16.47 -22.53 -16.73
N VAL A 231 17.78 -22.73 -16.55
CA VAL A 231 18.62 -22.02 -15.60
C VAL A 231 18.70 -20.55 -16.03
N GLY A 232 17.81 -19.70 -15.52
CA GLY A 232 17.84 -18.26 -15.80
C GLY A 232 16.63 -17.50 -15.26
N ILE A 233 16.86 -16.28 -14.78
CA ILE A 233 15.79 -15.36 -14.36
C ILE A 233 15.02 -14.92 -15.61
N ARG A 234 13.76 -15.35 -15.72
CA ARG A 234 12.87 -14.88 -16.79
C ARG A 234 12.18 -13.56 -16.39
N ARG A 235 12.12 -12.64 -17.34
CA ARG A 235 11.41 -11.37 -17.21
C ARG A 235 10.06 -11.47 -17.91
N PHE A 236 9.08 -10.73 -17.41
CA PHE A 236 7.83 -10.51 -18.12
C PHE A 236 8.08 -9.76 -19.44
N SER A 237 7.11 -9.81 -20.35
CA SER A 237 7.08 -8.89 -21.48
C SER A 237 6.97 -7.43 -20.96
N PRO A 238 7.45 -6.42 -21.69
CA PRO A 238 7.47 -5.04 -21.20
C PRO A 238 6.09 -4.52 -20.73
N ALA A 239 5.02 -4.86 -21.45
CA ALA A 239 3.67 -4.45 -21.09
C ALA A 239 3.20 -5.08 -19.76
N VAL A 240 3.47 -6.37 -19.55
CA VAL A 240 3.12 -7.07 -18.30
C VAL A 240 4.01 -6.60 -17.16
N GLU A 241 5.31 -6.37 -17.41
CA GLU A 241 6.23 -5.80 -16.41
C GLU A 241 5.74 -4.43 -15.92
N LEU A 242 5.24 -3.58 -16.82
CA LEU A 242 4.67 -2.28 -16.49
C LEU A 242 3.38 -2.40 -15.68
N GLU A 243 2.44 -3.26 -16.09
CA GLU A 243 1.20 -3.49 -15.34
C GLU A 243 1.49 -3.92 -13.90
N GLN A 244 2.43 -4.85 -13.71
CA GLN A 244 2.87 -5.29 -12.39
C GLN A 244 3.59 -4.16 -11.62
N SER A 245 4.42 -3.36 -12.28
CA SER A 245 5.08 -2.21 -11.66
C SER A 245 4.07 -1.14 -11.19
N ILE A 246 3.01 -0.90 -11.96
CA ILE A 246 1.91 0.00 -11.59
C ILE A 246 1.15 -0.56 -10.38
N CYS A 247 0.90 -1.88 -10.35
CA CYS A 247 0.27 -2.53 -9.20
C CYS A 247 1.09 -2.34 -7.91
N GLU A 248 2.41 -2.52 -7.99
CA GLU A 248 3.32 -2.26 -6.87
C GLU A 248 3.39 -0.77 -6.49
N GLY A 249 3.35 0.14 -7.48
CA GLY A 249 3.24 1.57 -7.22
C GLY A 249 1.95 1.94 -6.49
N ASN A 250 0.84 1.27 -6.84
CA ASN A 250 -0.43 1.39 -6.13
C ASN A 250 -0.33 0.84 -4.70
N LEU A 251 0.38 -0.27 -4.50
CA LEU A 251 0.61 -0.85 -3.18
C LEU A 251 1.39 0.12 -2.27
N LEU A 252 2.46 0.73 -2.79
CA LEU A 252 3.23 1.74 -2.05
C LEU A 252 2.39 3.00 -1.76
N LEU A 253 1.62 3.48 -2.74
CA LEU A 253 0.68 4.61 -2.56
C LEU A 253 -0.23 4.38 -1.34
N TRP A 254 -0.94 3.25 -1.33
CA TRP A 254 -1.88 2.92 -0.26
C TRP A 254 -1.18 2.67 1.08
N ALA A 255 0.01 2.07 1.06
CA ALA A 255 0.76 1.82 2.27
C ALA A 255 1.22 3.12 2.93
N THR A 256 1.78 4.06 2.17
CA THR A 256 2.17 5.35 2.72
C THR A 256 0.95 6.09 3.27
N SER A 257 -0.18 6.10 2.55
CA SER A 257 -1.44 6.70 3.02
C SER A 257 -2.00 6.07 4.32
N LEU A 258 -1.97 4.74 4.44
CA LEU A 258 -2.40 4.04 5.67
C LEU A 258 -1.44 4.29 6.84
N PHE A 259 -0.16 4.49 6.56
CA PHE A 259 0.83 4.85 7.56
C PHE A 259 0.62 6.29 8.03
N ASP A 260 0.38 7.23 7.11
CA ASP A 260 0.07 8.64 7.40
C ASP A 260 -1.21 8.80 8.24
N LEU A 261 -2.22 7.95 8.01
CA LEU A 261 -3.40 7.85 8.88
C LEU A 261 -3.01 7.56 10.33
N THR A 262 -2.06 6.64 10.53
CA THR A 262 -1.62 6.25 11.86
C THR A 262 -0.78 7.33 12.51
N ASP A 263 0.13 7.95 11.75
CA ASP A 263 0.92 9.07 12.23
C ASP A 263 0.03 10.25 12.66
N THR A 264 -0.98 10.58 11.84
CA THR A 264 -2.00 11.58 12.18
C THR A 264 -2.74 11.22 13.47
N PHE A 265 -3.13 9.94 13.63
CA PHE A 265 -3.74 9.47 14.87
C PHE A 265 -2.82 9.65 16.07
N VAL A 266 -1.55 9.25 15.97
CA VAL A 266 -0.54 9.37 17.02
C VAL A 266 -0.35 10.83 17.43
N ARG A 267 -0.08 11.72 16.47
CA ARG A 267 0.08 13.17 16.72
C ARG A 267 -1.14 13.77 17.43
N HIS A 268 -2.35 13.42 16.99
CA HIS A 268 -3.57 13.87 17.63
C HIS A 268 -3.70 13.36 19.06
N GLN A 269 -3.40 12.09 19.32
CA GLN A 269 -3.46 11.54 20.68
C GLN A 269 -2.40 12.16 21.59
N LEU A 270 -1.17 12.38 21.10
CA LEU A 270 -0.13 13.07 21.86
C LEU A 270 -0.54 14.49 22.24
N SER A 271 -1.25 15.21 21.36
CA SER A 271 -1.78 16.54 21.69
C SER A 271 -2.79 16.53 22.85
N LYS A 272 -3.42 15.38 23.13
CA LYS A 272 -4.41 15.20 24.20
C LYS A 272 -3.83 14.58 25.47
N LEU A 273 -2.97 13.58 25.31
CA LEU A 273 -2.43 12.76 26.40
C LEU A 273 -1.12 13.33 26.95
N GLY A 274 -0.42 14.17 26.17
CA GLY A 274 0.94 14.61 26.47
C GLY A 274 2.00 13.63 25.93
N GLU A 275 3.23 13.81 26.41
CA GLU A 275 4.35 12.95 26.03
C GLU A 275 4.16 11.51 26.55
N PRO A 276 4.59 10.49 25.78
CA PRO A 276 4.56 9.12 26.25
C PRO A 276 5.56 8.91 27.40
N PRO A 277 5.38 7.87 28.23
CA PRO A 277 6.39 7.44 29.19
C PRO A 277 7.76 7.27 28.51
N SER A 278 8.85 7.57 29.23
CA SER A 278 10.22 7.55 28.67
C SER A 278 10.65 6.18 28.12
N ASN A 279 10.02 5.09 28.57
CA ASN A 279 10.26 3.74 28.08
C ASN A 279 9.44 3.39 26.81
N LEU A 280 8.57 4.29 26.34
CA LEU A 280 7.71 4.11 25.17
C LEU A 280 8.12 5.11 24.06
N VAL A 281 9.19 4.77 23.36
CA VAL A 281 9.74 5.60 22.27
C VAL A 281 8.85 5.47 21.03
N ILE A 282 8.42 6.58 20.45
CA ILE A 282 7.71 6.60 19.16
C ILE A 282 8.77 6.68 18.05
N PRO A 283 8.94 5.62 17.24
CA PRO A 283 9.94 5.63 16.18
C PRO A 283 9.59 6.65 15.09
N ASP A 284 10.59 7.42 14.65
CA ASP A 284 10.51 8.24 13.44
C ASP A 284 10.79 7.36 12.21
N ILE A 285 9.74 6.71 11.74
CA ILE A 285 9.80 5.73 10.65
C ILE A 285 8.74 6.05 9.60
N ARG A 286 9.09 5.92 8.32
CA ARG A 286 8.18 6.12 7.19
C ARG A 286 8.43 5.09 6.09
N PHE A 287 7.51 4.98 5.14
CA PHE A 287 7.81 4.28 3.90
C PHE A 287 8.76 5.10 3.02
N VAL A 288 9.57 4.40 2.24
CA VAL A 288 10.41 5.00 1.20
C VAL A 288 9.54 5.78 0.21
N GLU A 289 10.06 6.92 -0.22
CA GLU A 289 9.56 7.57 -1.43
C GLU A 289 9.89 6.69 -2.63
N GLY A 290 8.96 6.65 -3.58
CA GLY A 290 9.11 5.82 -4.76
C GLY A 290 8.35 6.31 -5.97
N GLY A 291 8.51 5.56 -7.06
CA GLY A 291 7.80 5.79 -8.31
C GLY A 291 8.03 4.67 -9.31
N VAL A 292 7.39 4.77 -10.47
CA VAL A 292 7.58 3.86 -11.59
C VAL A 292 8.37 4.57 -12.67
N ALA A 293 9.46 3.96 -13.15
CA ALA A 293 10.22 4.45 -14.30
C ALA A 293 9.90 3.62 -15.54
N GLN A 294 9.57 4.28 -16.65
CA GLN A 294 9.40 3.65 -17.95
C GLN A 294 10.61 3.94 -18.83
N VAL A 295 11.21 2.89 -19.38
CA VAL A 295 12.28 3.01 -20.39
C VAL A 295 11.68 2.79 -21.77
N HIS A 296 11.94 3.73 -22.67
CA HIS A 296 11.45 3.72 -24.03
C HIS A 296 12.63 3.64 -25.01
N ASP A 297 12.45 2.96 -26.14
CA ASP A 297 13.46 2.96 -27.20
C ASP A 297 13.56 4.37 -27.81
N THR A 298 14.76 4.94 -27.81
CA THR A 298 15.05 6.14 -28.60
C THR A 298 15.15 5.74 -30.06
N VAL A 299 14.11 6.02 -30.86
CA VAL A 299 14.17 5.88 -32.32
C VAL A 299 15.12 6.94 -32.87
N THR A 300 16.39 6.59 -32.96
CA THR A 300 17.42 7.41 -33.61
C THR A 300 17.34 7.17 -35.12
N GLY A 301 16.35 7.80 -35.77
CA GLY A 301 16.18 7.68 -37.21
C GLY A 301 15.10 8.59 -37.81
N THR A 302 15.54 9.51 -38.67
CA THR A 302 14.75 10.26 -39.68
C THR A 302 13.47 10.94 -39.21
N ASN A 303 13.57 12.19 -38.74
CA ASN A 303 12.58 13.30 -38.77
C ASN A 303 11.09 13.05 -38.47
N VAL A 304 10.70 11.86 -38.01
CA VAL A 304 9.33 11.50 -37.68
C VAL A 304 9.38 10.84 -36.32
N VAL A 305 8.95 11.56 -35.30
CA VAL A 305 8.75 11.04 -33.94
C VAL A 305 7.66 9.96 -34.02
N ARG A 306 8.05 8.70 -34.19
CA ARG A 306 7.14 7.57 -34.05
C ARG A 306 6.97 7.25 -32.57
N ALA A 307 5.81 6.68 -32.24
CA ALA A 307 5.52 6.16 -30.91
C ALA A 307 6.69 5.27 -30.43
N SER A 308 7.31 5.64 -29.31
CA SER A 308 8.40 4.86 -28.73
C SER A 308 7.85 3.58 -28.13
N SER A 309 8.47 2.44 -28.44
CA SER A 309 8.12 1.16 -27.81
C SER A 309 8.61 1.15 -26.36
N LEU A 310 7.72 0.81 -25.44
CA LEU A 310 8.09 0.50 -24.05
C LEU A 310 9.03 -0.71 -24.04
N ARG A 311 10.23 -0.51 -23.50
CA ARG A 311 11.29 -1.54 -23.49
C ARG A 311 11.33 -2.31 -22.18
N ARG A 312 11.06 -1.63 -21.06
CA ARG A 312 10.95 -2.20 -19.69
C ARG A 312 10.47 -1.13 -18.72
N SER A 313 10.10 -1.56 -17.52
CA SER A 313 9.80 -0.68 -16.40
C SER A 313 10.59 -1.05 -15.16
N PHE A 314 10.70 -0.10 -14.24
CA PHE A 314 11.29 -0.29 -12.92
C PHE A 314 10.38 0.32 -11.86
N ILE A 315 10.38 -0.25 -10.67
CA ILE A 315 9.96 0.43 -9.45
C ILE A 315 11.23 1.06 -8.87
N ILE A 316 11.22 2.37 -8.66
CA ILE A 316 12.35 3.12 -8.11
C ILE A 316 11.98 3.55 -6.71
N GLU A 317 12.85 3.29 -5.75
CA GLU A 317 12.67 3.68 -4.35
C GLU A 317 13.95 4.32 -3.80
N GLU A 318 13.81 5.07 -2.71
CA GLU A 318 14.95 5.46 -1.89
C GLU A 318 15.77 4.23 -1.49
N LEU A 319 17.10 4.36 -1.59
CA LEU A 319 17.99 3.31 -1.14
C LEU A 319 18.05 3.30 0.39
N ILE A 320 17.70 2.18 1.01
CA ILE A 320 17.85 1.97 2.45
C ILE A 320 19.35 1.90 2.79
N PRO A 321 19.89 2.83 3.61
CA PRO A 321 21.34 2.95 3.82
C PRO A 321 21.91 1.96 4.85
N SER A 322 21.06 1.31 5.64
CA SER A 322 21.44 0.50 6.79
C SER A 322 20.95 -0.94 6.67
N ARG A 323 21.08 -1.70 7.77
CA ARG A 323 20.70 -3.12 7.82
C ARG A 323 19.21 -3.29 7.50
N PHE A 324 18.92 -4.22 6.60
CA PHE A 324 17.57 -4.63 6.28
C PHE A 324 17.04 -5.60 7.35
N VAL A 325 15.88 -5.30 7.92
CA VAL A 325 15.21 -6.01 9.01
C VAL A 325 13.75 -6.23 8.62
N LYS A 326 13.26 -7.45 8.85
CA LYS A 326 11.84 -7.78 8.72
C LYS A 326 11.19 -7.73 10.11
N PHE A 327 10.39 -6.69 10.36
CA PHE A 327 9.80 -6.40 11.67
C PHE A 327 8.53 -7.22 11.93
N VAL A 328 7.68 -7.37 10.91
CA VAL A 328 6.41 -8.10 10.99
C VAL A 328 6.25 -8.93 9.72
N HIS A 329 5.79 -10.18 9.84
CA HIS A 329 5.59 -11.07 8.70
C HIS A 329 4.14 -11.04 8.23
N ASN A 330 3.88 -11.12 6.92
CA ASN A 330 2.53 -11.21 6.33
C ASN A 330 1.68 -12.45 6.70
N ARG A 331 2.11 -13.27 7.67
CA ARG A 331 1.40 -14.45 8.17
C ARG A 331 1.10 -14.38 9.66
N ALA A 332 1.55 -13.32 10.33
CA ALA A 332 1.42 -13.17 11.76
C ALA A 332 1.15 -11.70 12.12
N ALA A 333 0.20 -11.46 13.02
CA ALA A 333 -0.10 -10.13 13.55
C ALA A 333 0.71 -9.78 14.82
N VAL A 334 1.92 -10.33 14.91
CA VAL A 334 2.84 -10.18 16.05
C VAL A 334 4.25 -9.85 15.55
N PRO A 335 5.12 -9.28 16.40
CA PRO A 335 6.51 -9.03 16.05
C PRO A 335 7.20 -10.28 15.53
N HIS A 336 8.00 -10.14 14.47
CA HIS A 336 8.83 -11.21 13.93
C HIS A 336 10.19 -11.32 14.64
N LEU A 337 10.57 -10.29 15.40
CA LEU A 337 11.85 -10.19 16.09
C LEU A 337 11.74 -10.78 17.51
N ASP A 338 12.84 -11.32 18.01
CA ASP A 338 12.94 -11.74 19.41
C ASP A 338 12.88 -10.52 20.35
N PRO A 339 12.34 -10.66 21.57
CA PRO A 339 12.24 -9.57 22.55
C PRO A 339 13.57 -8.87 22.87
N ASP A 340 14.69 -9.61 22.81
CA ASP A 340 16.04 -9.09 23.07
C ASP A 340 16.65 -8.36 21.85
N HIS A 341 15.99 -8.38 20.69
CA HIS A 341 16.48 -7.69 19.50
C HIS A 341 16.40 -6.16 19.69
N PRO A 342 17.45 -5.39 19.35
CA PRO A 342 17.46 -3.93 19.57
C PRO A 342 16.26 -3.19 18.96
N SER A 343 15.84 -3.62 17.76
CA SER A 343 14.71 -3.05 17.03
C SER A 343 13.34 -3.70 17.35
N TYR A 344 13.22 -4.53 18.41
CA TYR A 344 11.95 -5.16 18.81
C TYR A 344 10.86 -4.12 19.14
N HIS A 345 11.24 -3.00 19.76
CA HIS A 345 10.32 -1.90 20.06
C HIS A 345 9.69 -1.30 18.78
N ILE A 346 10.44 -1.22 17.67
CA ILE A 346 9.90 -0.81 16.36
C ILE A 346 8.86 -1.83 15.88
N ALA A 347 9.13 -3.13 16.00
CA ALA A 347 8.16 -4.16 15.63
C ALA A 347 6.87 -4.09 16.48
N LEU A 348 6.97 -3.78 17.78
CA LEU A 348 5.80 -3.55 18.64
C LEU A 348 5.00 -2.31 18.22
N TYR A 349 5.68 -1.22 17.86
CA TYR A 349 5.04 -0.01 17.33
C TYR A 349 4.31 -0.31 16.02
N LEU A 350 4.95 -1.06 15.11
CA LEU A 350 4.37 -1.45 13.83
C LEU A 350 3.18 -2.40 14.01
N CYS A 351 3.18 -3.31 14.98
CA CYS A 351 1.96 -4.07 15.30
C CYS A 351 0.83 -3.17 15.83
N PHE A 352 1.17 -2.13 16.60
CA PHE A 352 0.19 -1.11 17.00
C PHE A 352 -0.38 -0.36 15.80
N THR A 353 0.42 -0.02 14.78
CA THR A 353 -0.08 0.66 13.59
C THR A 353 -1.08 -0.21 12.82
N GLN A 354 -0.89 -1.53 12.79
CA GLN A 354 -1.89 -2.46 12.23
C GLN A 354 -3.23 -2.36 12.94
N HIS A 355 -3.22 -2.25 14.28
CA HIS A 355 -4.43 -2.11 15.08
C HIS A 355 -5.16 -0.80 14.76
N VAL A 356 -4.44 0.33 14.76
CA VAL A 356 -5.02 1.63 14.39
C VAL A 356 -5.68 1.56 13.03
N GLN A 357 -4.94 1.08 12.01
CA GLN A 357 -5.45 0.96 10.65
C GLN A 357 -6.67 0.05 10.57
N TYR A 358 -6.64 -1.11 11.24
CA TYR A 358 -7.76 -2.03 11.27
C TYR A 358 -9.02 -1.38 11.84
N VAL A 359 -8.92 -0.67 12.97
CA VAL A 359 -10.07 0.01 13.58
C VAL A 359 -10.56 1.17 12.71
N TYR A 360 -9.64 2.05 12.28
CA TYR A 360 -9.98 3.30 11.59
C TYR A 360 -10.44 3.10 10.14
N THR A 361 -10.09 1.99 9.52
CA THR A 361 -10.62 1.60 8.20
C THR A 361 -11.95 0.84 8.30
N GLY A 362 -12.57 0.81 9.48
CA GLY A 362 -13.82 0.06 9.70
C GLY A 362 -13.62 -1.45 9.56
N ARG A 363 -12.45 -1.96 9.97
CA ARG A 363 -12.05 -3.37 9.88
C ARG A 363 -12.01 -3.88 8.45
N SER A 364 -11.55 -3.06 7.52
CA SER A 364 -11.51 -3.42 6.09
C SER A 364 -10.10 -3.68 5.58
N MET A 365 -9.09 -3.03 6.16
CA MET A 365 -7.70 -3.19 5.74
C MET A 365 -6.69 -2.81 6.82
N PHE A 366 -5.49 -3.37 6.72
CA PHE A 366 -4.32 -2.97 7.51
C PHE A 366 -3.04 -3.39 6.78
N LEU A 367 -1.92 -2.76 7.13
CA LEU A 367 -0.62 -3.12 6.59
C LEU A 367 -0.01 -4.32 7.32
N SER A 368 0.82 -5.08 6.61
CA SER A 368 1.66 -6.13 7.16
C SER A 368 2.93 -6.22 6.32
N ASP A 369 3.73 -7.25 6.57
CA ASP A 369 5.05 -7.44 5.96
C ASP A 369 6.00 -6.26 6.14
N TYR A 370 5.93 -5.58 7.29
CA TYR A 370 6.82 -4.46 7.57
C TYR A 370 8.28 -4.90 7.54
N GLN A 371 9.04 -4.33 6.61
CA GLN A 371 10.45 -4.62 6.41
C GLN A 371 11.18 -3.38 5.90
N GLY A 372 12.46 -3.27 6.24
CA GLY A 372 13.29 -2.12 5.88
C GLY A 372 14.36 -1.86 6.92
N SER A 373 14.50 -0.63 7.38
CA SER A 373 15.46 -0.20 8.42
C SER A 373 14.73 0.47 9.58
N GLU A 374 15.47 1.03 10.51
CA GLU A 374 14.91 1.73 11.68
C GLU A 374 14.14 3.02 11.31
N SER A 375 14.40 3.61 10.14
CA SER A 375 13.75 4.85 9.69
C SER A 375 13.00 4.73 8.35
N LEU A 376 13.31 3.72 7.53
CA LEU A 376 12.71 3.54 6.21
C LEU A 376 12.13 2.14 6.03
N LEU A 377 10.85 2.05 5.70
CA LEU A 377 10.11 0.84 5.35
C LEU A 377 9.96 0.73 3.83
N THR A 378 9.92 -0.50 3.32
CA THR A 378 9.72 -0.81 1.90
C THR A 378 8.89 -2.08 1.74
N ASP A 379 8.53 -2.40 0.51
CA ASP A 379 7.84 -3.64 0.12
C ASP A 379 6.65 -3.97 1.04
N PRO A 380 5.70 -3.03 1.21
CA PRO A 380 4.55 -3.24 2.07
C PRO A 380 3.67 -4.37 1.54
N GLN A 381 2.88 -4.95 2.44
CA GLN A 381 1.73 -5.75 2.05
C GLN A 381 0.46 -5.23 2.70
N ILE A 382 -0.63 -5.15 1.94
CA ILE A 382 -1.94 -4.79 2.48
C ILE A 382 -2.78 -6.06 2.64
N MET A 383 -3.30 -6.25 3.85
CA MET A 383 -4.30 -7.25 4.18
C MET A 383 -5.67 -6.62 4.04
N THR A 384 -6.56 -7.22 3.26
CA THR A 384 -7.93 -6.72 3.09
C THR A 384 -8.96 -7.81 3.27
N THR A 385 -10.21 -7.38 3.48
CA THR A 385 -11.34 -8.30 3.45
C THR A 385 -11.42 -9.01 2.09
N PRO A 386 -11.74 -10.33 2.07
CA PRO A 386 -11.94 -11.06 0.81
C PRO A 386 -12.98 -10.42 -0.11
N GLU A 387 -13.94 -9.69 0.44
CA GLU A 387 -15.00 -9.00 -0.30
C GLU A 387 -14.43 -7.89 -1.21
N ILE A 388 -13.48 -7.09 -0.73
CA ILE A 388 -12.86 -6.02 -1.52
C ILE A 388 -12.13 -6.61 -2.74
N ALA A 389 -11.41 -7.72 -2.54
CA ALA A 389 -10.72 -8.40 -3.63
C ALA A 389 -11.70 -9.00 -4.66
N LYS A 390 -12.80 -9.60 -4.21
CA LYS A 390 -13.82 -10.20 -5.09
C LYS A 390 -14.58 -9.17 -5.92
N GLN A 391 -14.93 -8.02 -5.32
CA GLN A 391 -15.78 -7.02 -5.96
C GLN A 391 -15.15 -6.38 -7.20
N ARG A 392 -13.82 -6.28 -7.25
CA ARG A 392 -13.12 -5.57 -8.33
C ARG A 392 -12.66 -6.47 -9.48
N GLY A 393 -12.75 -7.79 -9.33
CA GLY A 393 -12.30 -8.74 -10.37
C GLY A 393 -10.78 -8.79 -10.59
N THR A 394 -10.02 -7.82 -10.07
CA THR A 394 -8.56 -7.77 -10.10
C THR A 394 -7.98 -7.49 -8.70
N PRO A 395 -6.84 -8.11 -8.33
CA PRO A 395 -6.19 -7.88 -7.05
C PRO A 395 -5.54 -6.48 -7.03
N MET A 396 -6.13 -5.53 -6.30
CA MET A 396 -5.64 -4.14 -6.17
C MET A 396 -4.24 -4.03 -5.53
N PHE A 397 -3.87 -5.02 -4.71
CA PHE A 397 -2.70 -4.99 -3.82
C PHE A 397 -1.71 -6.12 -4.12
N GLY A 398 -1.67 -6.55 -5.38
CA GLY A 398 -0.78 -7.61 -5.84
C GLY A 398 -1.10 -8.99 -5.26
N GLY A 399 -0.17 -9.93 -5.49
CA GLY A 399 -0.34 -11.34 -5.13
C GLY A 399 -0.03 -11.67 -3.66
N GLY A 400 0.46 -10.72 -2.87
CA GLY A 400 0.86 -10.98 -1.48
C GLY A 400 -0.27 -10.79 -0.46
N ASN A 401 -1.50 -10.46 -0.88
CA ASN A 401 -2.64 -10.36 0.03
C ASN A 401 -2.99 -11.75 0.57
N VAL A 402 -2.70 -11.98 1.85
CA VAL A 402 -2.94 -13.26 2.54
C VAL A 402 -4.24 -13.14 3.34
N SER A 403 -5.35 -13.55 2.72
CA SER A 403 -6.69 -13.50 3.34
C SER A 403 -6.74 -14.21 4.71
N GLU A 404 -5.89 -15.21 4.89
CA GLU A 404 -5.77 -15.98 6.12
C GLU A 404 -5.35 -15.11 7.29
N LEU A 405 -4.34 -14.22 7.11
CA LEU A 405 -3.91 -13.30 8.17
C LEU A 405 -5.04 -12.33 8.53
N PHE A 406 -5.75 -11.82 7.54
CA PHE A 406 -6.88 -10.92 7.78
C PHE A 406 -7.95 -11.59 8.66
N ASN A 407 -8.31 -12.84 8.35
CA ASN A 407 -9.35 -13.58 9.07
C ASN A 407 -8.98 -13.88 10.53
N VAL A 408 -7.69 -14.06 10.84
CA VAL A 408 -7.21 -14.38 12.18
C VAL A 408 -6.64 -13.17 12.93
N PHE A 409 -6.67 -11.97 12.33
CA PHE A 409 -6.02 -10.78 12.88
C PHE A 409 -6.46 -10.48 14.32
N CYS A 410 -7.77 -10.45 14.58
CA CYS A 410 -8.31 -10.21 15.93
C CYS A 410 -7.87 -11.25 16.97
N ASN A 411 -7.54 -12.46 16.54
CA ASN A 411 -7.14 -13.56 17.42
C ASN A 411 -5.61 -13.62 17.62
N GLN A 412 -4.84 -13.12 16.65
CA GLN A 412 -3.37 -13.10 16.72
C GLN A 412 -2.82 -11.81 17.30
N HIS A 413 -3.47 -10.67 17.05
CA HIS A 413 -2.96 -9.38 17.51
C HIS A 413 -3.00 -9.30 19.04
N VAL A 414 -1.85 -8.98 19.64
CA VAL A 414 -1.72 -8.76 21.07
C VAL A 414 -1.43 -7.28 21.29
N CYS A 415 -2.31 -6.59 22.02
CA CYS A 415 -2.11 -5.18 22.34
C CYS A 415 -0.80 -4.97 23.10
N SER A 416 0.08 -4.15 22.54
CA SER A 416 1.32 -3.68 23.17
C SER A 416 1.07 -2.49 24.09
N ASP A 417 2.13 -2.00 24.74
CA ASP A 417 2.06 -0.77 25.54
C ASP A 417 1.68 0.46 24.71
N TYR A 418 2.00 0.48 23.41
CA TYR A 418 1.52 1.50 22.48
C TYR A 418 -0.01 1.49 22.38
N CYS A 419 -0.61 0.31 22.15
CA CYS A 419 -2.08 0.19 22.07
C CYS A 419 -2.75 0.69 23.36
N ARG A 420 -2.20 0.33 24.52
CA ARG A 420 -2.74 0.73 25.83
C ARG A 420 -2.59 2.23 26.07
N PHE A 421 -1.41 2.79 25.80
CA PHE A 421 -1.13 4.21 25.97
C PHE A 421 -2.07 5.06 25.10
N PHE A 422 -2.26 4.67 23.84
CA PHE A 422 -3.16 5.38 22.92
C PHE A 422 -4.65 5.02 23.08
N GLY A 423 -5.01 4.28 24.14
CA GLY A 423 -6.41 4.02 24.49
C GLY A 423 -7.16 3.09 23.53
N LEU A 424 -6.45 2.28 22.74
CA LEU A 424 -7.08 1.29 21.87
C LEU A 424 -7.66 0.15 22.71
N LYS A 425 -8.95 -0.15 22.50
CA LYS A 425 -9.61 -1.30 23.12
C LYS A 425 -9.01 -2.60 22.57
N PRO A 426 -8.79 -3.64 23.40
CA PRO A 426 -8.44 -4.96 22.90
C PRO A 426 -9.45 -5.44 21.84
N LEU A 427 -8.94 -6.03 20.76
CA LEU A 427 -9.79 -6.58 19.71
C LEU A 427 -10.61 -7.75 20.28
N ALA A 428 -11.91 -7.73 20.03
CA ALA A 428 -12.77 -8.84 20.42
C ALA A 428 -12.38 -10.09 19.64
N GLN A 429 -12.10 -11.18 20.35
CA GLN A 429 -11.81 -12.46 19.73
C GLN A 429 -13.01 -12.94 18.92
N VAL A 430 -12.75 -13.36 17.69
CA VAL A 430 -13.77 -13.94 16.82
C VAL A 430 -13.71 -15.46 17.01
N PRO A 431 -14.83 -16.13 17.38
CA PRO A 431 -14.87 -17.58 17.41
C PRO A 431 -14.44 -18.14 16.05
N VAL A 432 -13.39 -18.98 16.05
CA VAL A 432 -12.81 -19.58 14.84
C VAL A 432 -13.66 -20.74 14.36
#